data_AF-A0A947FNV3-F1
#
_entry.id   AF-A0A947FNV3-F1
#
_cell.length_a   1.000
_cell.length_b   1.000
_cell.length_c   1.000
_cell.angle_alpha   90.00
_cell.angle_beta   90.00
_cell.angle_gamma   90.00
#
_symmetry.space_group_name_H-M   'P 1'
#
loop_
_entity.id
_entity.type
_entity.pdbx_description
1 polymer ?
#
loop_
_entity_poly.entity_id
_entity_poly.type
_entity_poly.pdbx_seq_one_letter_code
_entity_poly.pdbx_strand_id
1 'polypeptide(L)'
;MEEINLAKTVSEQVVKDTQFWIAMVGLIGGVIGALLTLLGNFALHWFKELPQRKFDKQRINILKEMLNDNRFPEKWRNLSTMSAVIGASEEETKRLLIKAKARGSEKADGKWGLIKNHPFPENE
;
A
#
# COMPACT_ATOMS: atom_id res chain seq x y z
N MET A 1 59.68 40.56 -0.72
CA MET A 1 59.06 39.87 -1.87
C MET A 1 58.69 38.42 -1.55
N GLU A 2 59.51 37.71 -0.79
CA GLU A 2 59.29 36.31 -0.40
C GLU A 2 58.04 36.09 0.46
N GLU A 3 57.80 36.95 1.47
CA GLU A 3 56.59 36.88 2.32
C GLU A 3 55.29 37.14 1.55
N ILE A 4 55.30 38.02 0.54
CA ILE A 4 54.12 38.32 -0.29
C ILE A 4 53.77 37.11 -1.17
N ASN A 5 54.79 36.43 -1.71
CA ASN A 5 54.59 35.20 -2.46
C ASN A 5 54.08 34.07 -1.55
N LEU A 6 54.62 33.96 -0.33
CA LEU A 6 54.18 32.98 0.66
C LEU A 6 52.70 33.20 1.06
N ALA A 7 52.32 34.44 1.34
CA ALA A 7 50.94 34.81 1.68
C ALA A 7 49.96 34.55 0.53
N LYS A 8 50.38 34.79 -0.72
CA LYS A 8 49.59 34.48 -1.91
C LYS A 8 49.39 32.97 -2.11
N THR A 9 50.45 32.18 -1.94
CA THR A 9 50.34 30.72 -2.04
C THR A 9 49.45 30.15 -0.94
N VAL A 10 49.58 30.63 0.30
CA VAL A 10 48.71 30.21 1.42
C VAL A 10 47.26 30.60 1.16
N SER A 11 46.98 31.81 0.68
CA SER A 11 45.59 32.23 0.41
C SER A 11 44.95 31.44 -0.74
N GLU A 12 45.69 31.15 -1.82
CA GLU A 12 45.21 30.30 -2.92
C GLU A 12 44.94 28.86 -2.45
N GLN A 13 45.80 28.32 -1.57
CA GLN A 13 45.62 27.00 -0.97
C GLN A 13 44.33 26.96 -0.12
N VAL A 14 44.14 27.95 0.76
CA VAL A 14 42.97 28.05 1.63
C VAL A 14 41.67 28.18 0.83
N VAL A 15 41.67 28.97 -0.26
CA VAL A 15 40.49 29.10 -1.13
C VAL A 15 40.15 27.78 -1.81
N LYS A 16 41.14 27.05 -2.33
CA LYS A 16 40.93 25.74 -2.97
C LYS A 16 40.40 24.70 -1.99
N ASP A 17 40.97 24.62 -0.80
CA ASP A 17 40.51 23.71 0.25
C ASP A 17 39.08 24.04 0.67
N THR A 18 38.77 25.32 0.86
CA THR A 18 37.42 25.79 1.20
C THR A 18 36.41 25.42 0.11
N GLN A 19 36.75 25.65 -1.17
CA GLN A 19 35.91 25.27 -2.31
C GLN A 19 35.68 23.76 -2.39
N PHE A 20 36.72 22.96 -2.14
CA PHE A 20 36.63 21.50 -2.11
C PHE A 20 35.65 21.02 -1.03
N TRP A 21 35.77 21.53 0.20
CA TRP A 21 34.87 21.18 1.30
C TRP A 21 33.43 21.61 1.03
N ILE A 22 33.20 22.80 0.47
CA ILE A 22 31.86 23.26 0.08
C ILE A 22 31.24 22.31 -0.94
N ALA A 23 32.00 21.93 -1.98
CA ALA A 23 31.53 21.00 -3.00
C ALA A 23 31.21 19.62 -2.41
N MET A 24 32.04 19.13 -1.49
CA MET A 24 31.84 17.85 -0.83
C MET A 24 30.60 17.84 0.07
N VAL A 25 30.38 18.90 0.85
CA VAL A 25 29.17 19.07 1.67
C VAL A 25 27.93 19.15 0.78
N GLY A 26 27.99 19.91 -0.32
CA GLY A 26 26.88 20.00 -1.27
C GLY A 26 26.52 18.66 -1.91
N LEU A 27 27.54 17.88 -2.30
CA LEU A 27 27.33 16.56 -2.90
C LEU A 27 26.74 15.57 -1.89
N ILE A 28 27.31 15.48 -0.70
CA ILE A 28 26.81 14.60 0.36
C ILE A 28 25.38 15.02 0.78
N GLY A 29 25.15 16.32 0.96
CA GLY A 29 23.84 16.87 1.28
C GLY A 29 22.80 16.54 0.20
N GLY A 30 23.19 16.65 -1.07
CA GLY A 30 22.33 16.29 -2.20
C GLY A 30 21.97 14.79 -2.21
N VAL A 31 22.96 13.91 -2.01
CA VAL A 31 22.75 12.46 -1.95
C VAL A 31 21.84 12.07 -0.77
N ILE A 32 22.11 12.60 0.42
CA ILE A 32 21.30 12.33 1.61
C ILE A 32 19.88 12.88 1.43
N GLY A 33 19.74 14.09 0.91
CA GLY A 33 18.44 14.71 0.65
C GLY A 33 17.60 13.91 -0.36
N ALA A 34 18.22 13.43 -1.44
CA ALA A 34 17.55 12.57 -2.41
C ALA A 34 17.11 11.23 -1.79
N LEU A 35 17.97 10.59 -1.01
CA LEU A 35 17.65 9.34 -0.31
C LEU A 35 16.50 9.53 0.70
N LEU A 36 16.54 10.58 1.51
CA LEU A 36 15.47 10.89 2.46
C LEU A 36 14.13 11.17 1.75
N THR A 37 14.16 11.83 0.59
CA THR A 37 12.95 12.09 -0.20
C THR A 37 12.33 10.80 -0.71
N LEU A 38 13.14 9.89 -1.28
CA LEU A 38 12.67 8.59 -1.77
C LEU A 38 12.10 7.73 -0.63
N LEU A 39 12.85 7.62 0.47
CA LEU A 39 12.44 6.83 1.64
C LEU A 39 11.21 7.42 2.32
N GLY A 40 11.14 8.73 2.45
CA GLY A 40 10.01 9.44 3.03
C GLY A 40 8.73 9.21 2.23
N ASN A 41 8.80 9.32 0.90
CA ASN A 41 7.63 9.11 0.05
C ASN A 41 7.14 7.65 0.10
N PHE A 42 8.07 6.68 0.09
CA PHE A 42 7.74 5.27 0.22
C PHE A 42 7.10 4.94 1.59
N ALA A 43 7.71 5.43 2.68
CA ALA A 43 7.20 5.21 4.03
C ALA A 43 5.80 5.80 4.22
N LEU A 44 5.58 7.05 3.76
CA LEU A 44 4.27 7.70 3.84
C LEU A 44 3.20 6.93 3.06
N HIS A 45 3.53 6.42 1.88
CA HIS A 45 2.61 5.60 1.10
C HIS A 45 2.23 4.32 1.85
N TRP A 46 3.23 3.62 2.40
CA TRP A 46 3.00 2.41 3.20
C TRP A 46 2.11 2.69 4.42
N PHE A 47 2.36 3.77 5.15
CA PHE A 47 1.57 4.14 6.32
C PHE A 47 0.12 4.49 5.98
N LYS A 48 -0.14 5.13 4.84
CA LYS A 48 -1.52 5.44 4.41
C LYS A 48 -2.34 4.20 4.08
N GLU A 49 -1.71 3.12 3.62
CA GLU A 49 -2.40 1.87 3.28
C GLU A 49 -2.67 0.97 4.50
N LEU A 50 -1.93 1.12 5.59
CA LEU A 50 -2.06 0.26 6.77
C LEU A 50 -3.48 0.29 7.41
N PRO A 51 -4.11 1.46 7.65
CA PRO A 51 -5.47 1.51 8.20
C PRO A 51 -6.48 0.84 7.29
N GLN A 52 -6.40 1.08 5.97
CA GLN A 52 -7.32 0.50 4.99
C GLN A 52 -7.20 -1.03 4.96
N ARG A 53 -5.98 -1.57 5.01
CA ARG A 53 -5.73 -3.02 5.09
C ARG A 53 -6.35 -3.66 6.33
N LYS A 54 -6.34 -2.95 7.47
CA LYS A 54 -6.96 -3.44 8.72
C LYS A 54 -8.49 -3.51 8.59
N PHE A 55 -9.12 -2.45 8.05
CA PHE A 55 -10.57 -2.43 7.82
C PHE A 55 -11.00 -3.48 6.80
N ASP A 56 -10.26 -3.63 5.69
CA ASP A 56 -10.50 -4.68 4.69
C ASP A 56 -10.49 -6.06 5.35
N LYS A 57 -9.49 -6.34 6.20
CA LYS A 57 -9.37 -7.64 6.88
C LYS A 57 -10.56 -7.90 7.80
N GLN A 58 -11.01 -6.89 8.55
CA GLN A 58 -12.20 -7.01 9.42
C GLN A 58 -13.46 -7.28 8.58
N ARG A 59 -13.68 -6.52 7.51
CA ARG A 59 -14.82 -6.71 6.60
C ARG A 59 -14.80 -8.10 5.94
N ILE A 60 -13.65 -8.58 5.51
CA ILE A 60 -13.48 -9.93 4.95
C ILE A 60 -13.87 -11.01 5.98
N ASN A 61 -13.49 -10.84 7.25
CA ASN A 61 -13.87 -11.79 8.29
C ASN A 61 -15.40 -11.81 8.50
N ILE A 62 -16.04 -10.64 8.58
CA ILE A 62 -17.50 -10.53 8.68
C ILE A 62 -18.18 -11.21 7.47
N LEU A 63 -17.70 -10.97 6.25
CA LEU A 63 -18.22 -11.63 5.05
C LEU A 63 -18.10 -13.16 5.15
N LYS A 64 -16.95 -13.68 5.60
CA LYS A 64 -16.76 -15.13 5.77
C LYS A 64 -17.69 -15.73 6.82
N GLU A 65 -17.98 -14.99 7.89
CA GLU A 65 -18.95 -15.40 8.90
C GLU A 65 -20.36 -15.43 8.31
N MET A 66 -20.79 -14.37 7.61
CA MET A 66 -22.10 -14.31 6.95
C MET A 66 -22.30 -15.43 5.92
N LEU A 67 -21.25 -15.77 5.15
CA LEU A 67 -21.29 -16.80 4.11
C LEU A 67 -21.18 -18.24 4.65
N ASN A 68 -20.78 -18.42 5.92
CA ASN A 68 -20.76 -19.73 6.59
C ASN A 68 -21.82 -19.84 7.70
N ASP A 69 -22.74 -18.89 7.79
CA ASP A 69 -23.77 -18.86 8.80
C ASP A 69 -24.79 -19.98 8.57
N ASN A 70 -24.87 -20.92 9.52
CA ASN A 70 -25.74 -22.10 9.44
C ASN A 70 -27.24 -21.76 9.46
N ARG A 71 -27.62 -20.52 9.80
CA ARG A 71 -29.01 -20.04 9.64
C ARG A 71 -29.44 -19.96 8.17
N PHE A 72 -28.48 -19.96 7.25
CA PHE A 72 -28.69 -19.91 5.80
C PHE A 72 -28.12 -21.18 5.17
N PRO A 73 -28.90 -22.29 5.11
CA PRO A 73 -28.38 -23.60 4.70
C PRO A 73 -27.85 -23.63 3.27
N GLU A 74 -28.40 -22.81 2.37
CA GLU A 74 -27.92 -22.68 0.99
C GLU A 74 -26.55 -21.97 0.89
N LYS A 75 -26.12 -21.27 1.95
CA LYS A 75 -24.85 -20.52 2.01
C LYS A 75 -24.64 -19.52 0.87
N TRP A 76 -25.73 -19.07 0.26
CA TRP A 76 -25.80 -17.94 -0.66
C TRP A 76 -26.33 -16.70 0.09
N ARG A 77 -25.72 -15.55 -0.13
CA ARG A 77 -26.15 -14.26 0.47
C ARG A 77 -26.25 -13.18 -0.58
N ASN A 78 -27.25 -12.31 -0.46
CA ASN A 78 -27.43 -11.17 -1.35
C ASN A 78 -26.30 -10.14 -1.17
N LEU A 79 -25.77 -9.64 -2.29
CA LEU A 79 -24.72 -8.62 -2.30
C LEU A 79 -25.14 -7.35 -1.57
N SER A 80 -26.36 -6.87 -1.80
CA SER A 80 -26.89 -5.66 -1.16
C SER A 80 -26.92 -5.77 0.37
N THR A 81 -27.35 -6.92 0.89
CA THR A 81 -27.35 -7.21 2.34
C THR A 81 -25.93 -7.20 2.91
N MET A 82 -24.99 -7.88 2.24
CA MET A 82 -23.60 -7.91 2.71
C MET A 82 -22.96 -6.52 2.69
N SER A 83 -23.22 -5.74 1.63
CA SER A 83 -22.72 -4.37 1.48
C SER A 83 -23.21 -3.46 2.61
N ALA A 84 -24.50 -3.58 2.97
CA ALA A 84 -25.08 -2.87 4.10
C ALA A 84 -24.44 -3.29 5.43
N VAL A 85 -24.23 -4.60 5.66
CA VAL A 85 -23.65 -5.12 6.91
C VAL A 85 -22.21 -4.66 7.12
N ILE A 86 -21.38 -4.66 6.07
CA ILE A 86 -19.98 -4.23 6.18
C ILE A 86 -19.79 -2.71 6.02
N GLY A 87 -20.88 -1.97 5.76
CA GLY A 87 -20.87 -0.52 5.53
C GLY A 87 -19.98 -0.13 4.35
N ALA A 88 -20.14 -0.79 3.21
CA ALA A 88 -19.37 -0.53 2.00
C ALA A 88 -20.29 -0.47 0.76
N SER A 89 -19.78 0.09 -0.34
CA SER A 89 -20.48 0.03 -1.62
C SER A 89 -20.54 -1.40 -2.15
N GLU A 90 -21.45 -1.68 -3.08
CA GLU A 90 -21.54 -2.99 -3.71
C GLU A 90 -20.24 -3.37 -4.42
N GLU A 91 -19.60 -2.44 -5.13
CA GLU A 91 -18.34 -2.73 -5.82
C GLU A 91 -17.19 -3.03 -4.87
N GLU A 92 -17.09 -2.29 -3.77
CA GLU A 92 -16.11 -2.58 -2.74
C GLU A 92 -16.38 -3.95 -2.08
N THR A 93 -17.66 -4.28 -1.87
CA THR A 93 -18.08 -5.57 -1.33
C THR A 93 -17.71 -6.71 -2.28
N LYS A 94 -17.93 -6.58 -3.60
CA LYS A 94 -17.49 -7.58 -4.60
C LYS A 94 -15.98 -7.79 -4.54
N ARG A 95 -15.19 -6.71 -4.45
CA ARG A 95 -13.72 -6.79 -4.32
C ARG A 95 -13.30 -7.57 -3.08
N LEU A 96 -13.93 -7.29 -1.93
CA LEU A 96 -13.66 -7.98 -0.67
C LEU A 96 -14.12 -9.44 -0.68
N LEU A 97 -15.24 -9.75 -1.33
CA LEU A 97 -15.74 -11.11 -1.52
C LEU A 97 -14.76 -11.97 -2.33
N ILE A 98 -14.20 -11.43 -3.42
CA ILE A 98 -13.15 -12.11 -4.20
C ILE A 98 -11.93 -12.39 -3.30
N LYS A 99 -11.48 -11.40 -2.52
CA LYS A 99 -10.40 -11.60 -1.53
C LYS A 99 -10.75 -12.67 -0.48
N ALA A 100 -12.03 -12.79 -0.13
CA ALA A 100 -12.55 -13.79 0.81
C ALA A 100 -12.65 -15.21 0.21
N LYS A 101 -12.29 -15.41 -1.08
CA LYS A 101 -12.49 -16.65 -1.85
C LYS A 101 -13.97 -16.99 -2.04
N ALA A 102 -14.79 -15.97 -2.24
CA ALA A 102 -16.17 -16.08 -2.67
C ALA A 102 -16.33 -15.82 -4.18
N ARG A 103 -17.46 -16.24 -4.73
CA ARG A 103 -17.88 -16.01 -6.12
C ARG A 103 -19.34 -15.58 -6.18
N GLY A 104 -19.69 -14.90 -7.26
CA GLY A 104 -21.08 -14.65 -7.63
C GLY A 104 -21.75 -15.93 -8.15
N SER A 105 -23.06 -16.02 -7.93
CA SER A 105 -23.94 -17.02 -8.53
C SER A 105 -23.97 -16.88 -10.05
N GLU A 106 -23.93 -18.00 -10.78
CA GLU A 106 -24.06 -18.03 -12.26
C GLU A 106 -25.47 -17.67 -12.75
N LYS A 107 -26.46 -17.59 -11.84
CA LYS A 107 -27.85 -17.27 -12.17
C LYS A 107 -28.12 -15.76 -12.29
N ALA A 108 -27.09 -14.92 -12.13
CA ALA A 108 -27.21 -13.46 -12.12
C ALA A 108 -28.25 -12.91 -11.12
N ASP A 109 -28.49 -13.62 -10.01
CA ASP A 109 -29.48 -13.29 -8.98
C ASP A 109 -28.91 -12.39 -7.85
N GLY A 110 -27.71 -11.84 -8.05
CA GLY A 110 -27.04 -10.99 -7.06
C GLY A 110 -26.55 -11.73 -5.82
N LYS A 111 -26.60 -13.07 -5.80
CA LYS A 111 -26.13 -13.89 -4.69
C LYS A 111 -24.65 -14.20 -4.80
N TRP A 112 -24.02 -14.32 -3.65
CA TRP A 112 -22.60 -14.65 -3.50
C TRP A 112 -22.40 -15.72 -2.44
N GLY A 113 -21.38 -16.54 -2.62
CA GLY A 113 -21.10 -17.73 -1.81
C GLY A 113 -19.61 -18.05 -1.81
N LEU A 114 -19.12 -18.72 -0.75
CA LEU A 114 -17.72 -19.17 -0.73
C LEU A 114 -17.52 -20.29 -1.73
N ILE A 115 -16.40 -20.24 -2.49
CA ILE A 115 -16.07 -21.25 -3.52
C ILE A 115 -16.02 -22.66 -2.90
N LYS A 116 -15.57 -22.81 -1.65
CA LYS A 116 -15.54 -24.11 -0.96
C LYS A 116 -16.93 -24.76 -0.79
N ASN A 117 -18.00 -23.95 -0.75
CA ASN A 117 -19.37 -24.42 -0.61
C ASN A 117 -20.07 -24.51 -1.99
N HIS A 118 -19.61 -23.69 -2.95
CA HIS A 118 -20.15 -23.58 -4.30
C HIS A 118 -18.99 -23.61 -5.31
N PRO A 119 -18.36 -24.79 -5.52
CA PRO A 119 -17.26 -24.91 -6.46
C PRO A 119 -17.75 -24.63 -7.89
N PHE A 120 -16.83 -24.24 -8.77
CA PHE A 120 -17.13 -24.24 -10.20
C PHE A 120 -17.32 -25.69 -10.66
N PRO A 121 -18.22 -25.94 -11.63
CA PRO A 121 -18.27 -27.25 -12.28
C PRO A 121 -16.87 -27.61 -12.78
N GLU A 122 -16.42 -28.85 -12.52
CA GLU A 122 -15.24 -29.36 -13.20
C GLU A 122 -15.64 -29.60 -14.67
N ASN A 123 -14.75 -29.23 -15.60
CA ASN A 123 -14.99 -29.43 -17.01
C ASN A 123 -15.12 -30.95 -17.24
N GLU A 124 -16.30 -31.44 -17.62
CA GLU A 124 -16.51 -32.82 -18.10
C GLU A 124 -15.81 -33.05 -19.45
#